data_AF-A0A538ATG8-F1
#
_entry.id   AF-A0A538ATG8-F1
#
_cell.length_a   1.000
_cell.length_b   1.000
_cell.length_c   1.000
_cell.angle_alpha   90.00
_cell.angle_beta   90.00
_cell.angle_gamma   90.00
#
_symmetry.space_group_name_H-M   'P 1'
#
loop_
_entity.id
_entity.type
_entity.pdbx_description
1 polymer ?
#
loop_
_entity_poly.entity_id
_entity_poly.type
_entity_poly.pdbx_seq_one_letter_code
_entity_poly.pdbx_strand_id
1 'polypeptide(L)' 'EEAGYLGDVEDAVARTPVRRIGRPEDIAAACAFLIRDEASYITGQVIGVNGGRNT' A
#
# COMPACT_ATOMS: atom_id res chain seq x y z
N GLU A 1 19.70 16.72 -3.92
CA GLU A 1 18.30 16.76 -3.42
C GLU A 1 17.36 15.94 -4.33
N GLU A 2 17.80 14.77 -4.79
CA GLU A 2 17.07 13.97 -5.81
C GLU A 2 16.22 12.84 -5.18
N ALA A 3 16.45 12.51 -3.90
CA ALA A 3 15.87 11.35 -3.22
C ALA A 3 14.46 11.55 -2.61
N GLY A 4 13.71 12.55 -3.09
CA GLY A 4 12.40 12.90 -2.49
C GLY A 4 11.32 13.33 -3.49
N TYR A 5 11.63 13.39 -4.78
CA TYR A 5 10.64 13.79 -5.78
C TYR A 5 9.84 12.57 -6.27
N LEU A 6 8.55 12.52 -5.94
CA LEU A 6 7.65 11.40 -6.32
C LEU A 6 7.13 11.50 -7.76
N GLY A 7 7.51 12.55 -8.51
CA GLY A 7 6.85 12.91 -9.77
C GLY A 7 5.52 13.62 -9.53
N ASP A 8 4.82 13.90 -10.61
CA ASP A 8 3.45 14.39 -10.52
C ASP A 8 2.49 13.28 -10.06
N VAL A 9 1.33 13.66 -9.52
CA VAL A 9 0.33 12.71 -9.03
C VAL A 9 -0.13 11.80 -10.17
N GLU A 10 -0.32 12.35 -11.36
CA GLU A 10 -0.71 11.67 -12.59
C GLU A 10 0.31 10.59 -12.97
N ASP A 11 1.61 10.90 -12.90
CA ASP A 11 2.69 9.93 -13.16
C ASP A 11 2.71 8.82 -12.11
N ALA A 12 2.43 9.16 -10.86
CA ALA A 12 2.34 8.18 -9.80
C ALA A 12 1.13 7.24 -10.02
N VAL A 13 -0.02 7.78 -10.42
CA VAL A 13 -1.22 7.01 -10.78
C VAL A 13 -0.97 6.11 -11.98
N ALA A 14 -0.31 6.62 -13.02
CA ALA A 14 -0.02 5.87 -14.24
C ALA A 14 0.87 4.64 -13.98
N ARG A 15 1.80 4.74 -13.03
CA ARG A 15 2.73 3.67 -12.64
C ARG A 15 2.17 2.70 -11.58
N THR A 16 1.09 3.04 -10.90
CA THR A 16 0.43 2.15 -9.93
C THR A 16 -0.56 1.23 -10.65
N PRO A 17 -0.45 -0.10 -10.56
CA PRO A 17 -1.39 -1.03 -11.24
C PRO A 17 -2.87 -0.81 -10.93
N VAL A 18 -3.22 -0.44 -9.70
CA VAL A 18 -4.61 -0.14 -9.29
C VAL A 18 -5.11 1.23 -9.83
N ARG A 19 -4.25 2.01 -10.52
CA ARG A 19 -4.59 3.26 -11.22
C ARG A 19 -5.24 4.33 -10.34
N ARG A 20 -4.81 4.42 -9.08
CA ARG A 20 -5.14 5.54 -8.19
C ARG A 20 -4.07 5.72 -7.13
N ILE A 21 -4.07 6.89 -6.50
CA ILE A 21 -3.34 7.11 -5.26
C ILE A 21 -4.01 6.34 -4.12
N GLY A 22 -3.18 5.76 -3.26
CA GLY A 22 -3.63 5.11 -2.03
C GLY A 22 -4.27 6.13 -1.09
N ARG A 23 -5.28 5.70 -0.35
CA ARG A 23 -5.93 6.51 0.67
C ARG A 23 -5.62 5.94 2.05
N PRO A 24 -5.72 6.74 3.13
CA PRO A 24 -5.52 6.25 4.49
C PRO A 24 -6.36 4.99 4.81
N GLU A 25 -7.56 4.90 4.24
CA GLU A 25 -8.47 3.77 4.44
C GLU A 25 -7.91 2.45 3.89
N ASP A 26 -7.03 2.48 2.89
CA ASP A 26 -6.40 1.26 2.36
C ASP A 26 -5.49 0.59 3.41
N ILE A 27 -4.73 1.41 4.15
CA ILE A 27 -3.90 0.93 5.26
C ILE A 27 -4.78 0.51 6.43
N ALA A 28 -5.78 1.32 6.78
CA ALA A 28 -6.69 1.03 7.88
C ALA A 28 -7.42 -0.30 7.67
N ALA A 29 -7.88 -0.59 6.45
CA ALA A 29 -8.52 -1.85 6.11
C ALA A 29 -7.57 -3.05 6.26
N ALA A 30 -6.31 -2.93 5.84
CA ALA A 30 -5.31 -3.97 6.03
C ALA A 30 -5.03 -4.23 7.52
N CYS A 31 -4.84 -3.17 8.33
CA CYS A 31 -4.71 -3.31 9.77
C CYS A 31 -5.95 -3.95 10.41
N ALA A 32 -7.14 -3.51 10.01
CA ALA A 32 -8.41 -4.04 10.52
C ALA A 32 -8.63 -5.52 10.16
N PHE A 33 -8.00 -6.03 9.11
CA PHE A 33 -7.94 -7.46 8.82
C PHE A 33 -6.92 -8.18 9.72
N LEU A 34 -5.71 -7.62 9.86
CA LEU A 34 -4.61 -8.24 10.60
C LEU A 34 -4.86 -8.38 12.12
N ILE A 35 -5.76 -7.59 12.69
CA ILE A 35 -6.14 -7.70 14.11
C ILE A 35 -7.24 -8.73 14.39
N ARG A 36 -7.76 -9.40 13.36
CA ARG A 36 -8.86 -10.38 13.53
C ARG A 36 -8.33 -11.76 13.91
N ASP A 37 -9.18 -12.55 14.53
CA ASP A 37 -8.85 -13.93 14.94
C ASP A 37 -8.47 -14.81 13.74
N GLU A 38 -9.07 -14.58 12.57
CA GLU A 38 -8.76 -15.33 11.35
C GLU A 38 -7.33 -15.06 10.84
N ALA A 39 -6.71 -13.95 11.24
CA ALA A 39 -5.32 -13.62 10.91
C ALA A 39 -4.29 -14.25 11.87
N SER A 40 -4.71 -15.06 12.85
CA SER A 40 -3.86 -15.60 13.92
C SER A 40 -2.62 -16.39 13.48
N TYR A 41 -2.59 -16.89 12.25
CA TYR A 41 -1.43 -17.62 11.70
C TYR A 41 -0.45 -16.73 10.92
N ILE A 42 -0.74 -15.44 10.78
CA ILE A 42 0.10 -14.46 10.08
C ILE A 42 1.01 -13.79 11.10
N THR A 43 2.31 -14.10 11.06
CA THR A 43 3.31 -13.49 11.95
C THR A 43 4.65 -13.32 11.24
N GLY A 44 5.42 -12.29 11.64
CA GLY A 44 6.75 -11.99 11.09
C GLY A 44 6.77 -11.53 9.63
N GLN A 45 5.61 -11.19 9.04
CA GLN A 45 5.50 -10.80 7.63
C GLN A 45 5.50 -9.29 7.45
N VAL A 46 6.08 -8.83 6.33
CA VAL A 46 5.95 -7.46 5.84
C VAL A 46 4.97 -7.48 4.67
N ILE A 47 3.80 -6.86 4.84
CA ILE A 47 2.73 -6.86 3.83
C ILE A 47 2.68 -5.49 3.15
N GLY A 48 2.95 -5.46 1.85
CA GLY A 48 2.88 -4.25 1.04
C GLY A 48 1.44 -3.87 0.69
N VAL A 49 0.97 -2.72 1.17
CA VAL A 49 -0.33 -2.13 0.81
C VAL A 49 -0.08 -0.92 -0.11
N ASN A 50 0.34 -1.19 -1.34
CA ASN A 50 0.91 -0.17 -2.24
C ASN A 50 0.24 -0.08 -3.62
N GLY A 51 -0.91 -0.73 -3.81
CA GLY A 51 -1.62 -0.74 -5.10
C GLY A 51 -0.87 -1.44 -6.24
N GLY A 52 0.12 -2.29 -5.91
CA GLY A 52 0.94 -3.05 -6.86
C GLY A 52 2.21 -2.34 -7.32
N ARG A 53 2.62 -1.24 -6.67
CA ARG A 53 3.75 -0.42 -7.14
C ARG A 53 5.12 -1.11 -7.02
N ASN A 54 5.31 -1.92 -5.98
CA ASN A 54 6.49 -2.77 -5.79
C ASN A 54 6.01 -4.16 -5.37
N THR A 55 6.45 -5.20 -6.07
CA THR A 55 6.16 -6.62 -5.82
C THR A 55 7.44 -7.40 -5.61
#